data_AF-A0A927AD11-F1
#
_entry.id   AF-A0A927AD11-F1
#
_cell.length_a   1.000
_cell.length_b   1.000
_cell.length_c   1.000
_cell.angle_alpha   90.00
_cell.angle_beta   90.00
_cell.angle_gamma   90.00
#
_symmetry.space_group_name_H-M   'P 1'
#
loop_
_entity.id
_entity.type
_entity.pdbx_description
1 polymer ?
#
loop_
_entity_poly.entity_id
_entity_poly.type
_entity_poly.pdbx_seq_one_letter_code
_entity_poly.pdbx_strand_id
1 'polypeptide(L)'
;MQHIIGITEQGGHPVESEHQVEGQRLSCYCQPGEMLFIPPGINYSSLLHEAGEFSLLGISPQYFEQVAHESIRVKQIELIPHIGVADSLVQQIGLALKADIEAKHPAGRMFGESLATGLVIHLLKQYSVW
;
A
#
# COMPACT_ATOMS: atom_id res chain seq x y z
N MET A 1 -2.28 14.72 -0.82
CA MET A 1 -2.29 13.47 -0.03
C MET A 1 -1.56 12.40 -0.84
N GLN A 2 -0.74 11.55 -0.21
CA GLN A 2 -0.04 10.45 -0.89
C GLN A 2 -0.92 9.20 -0.96
N HIS A 3 -0.58 8.24 -1.84
CA HIS A 3 -1.12 6.90 -1.75
C HIS A 3 -0.49 6.23 -0.53
N ILE A 4 -1.32 5.66 0.36
CA ILE A 4 -0.86 5.00 1.58
C ILE A 4 -1.01 3.49 1.39
N ILE A 5 0.07 2.77 1.58
CA ILE A 5 0.09 1.32 1.64
C ILE A 5 0.59 0.92 3.03
N GLY A 6 -0.28 0.31 3.83
CA GLY A 6 0.12 -0.30 5.11
C GLY A 6 0.36 -1.78 4.92
N ILE A 7 1.40 -2.33 5.54
CA ILE A 7 1.72 -3.76 5.51
C ILE A 7 1.93 -4.20 6.95
N THR A 8 1.14 -5.15 7.44
CA THR A 8 1.35 -5.73 8.77
C THR A 8 2.58 -6.64 8.74
N GLU A 9 3.38 -6.63 9.81
CA GLU A 9 4.59 -7.46 9.88
C GLU A 9 4.23 -8.96 9.95
N GLN A 10 4.94 -9.82 9.23
CA GLN A 10 4.63 -11.26 9.17
C GLN A 10 4.85 -12.01 10.49
N GLY A 11 5.71 -11.49 11.38
CA GLY A 11 5.98 -12.09 12.69
C GLY A 11 5.01 -11.68 13.79
N GLY A 12 4.03 -10.82 13.50
CA GLY A 12 3.09 -10.31 14.48
C GLY A 12 1.96 -11.29 14.84
N HIS A 13 1.18 -10.92 15.85
CA HIS A 13 -0.16 -11.47 16.07
C HIS A 13 -1.21 -10.74 15.21
N PRO A 14 -2.34 -11.38 14.88
CA PRO A 14 -3.50 -10.69 14.31
C PRO A 14 -3.94 -9.53 15.19
N VAL A 15 -4.24 -8.39 14.59
CA VAL A 15 -4.66 -7.18 15.32
C VAL A 15 -6.10 -6.85 14.98
N GLU A 16 -6.94 -6.72 16.01
CA GLU A 16 -8.29 -6.21 15.84
C GLU A 16 -8.25 -4.72 15.52
N SER A 17 -8.91 -4.35 14.44
CA SER A 17 -8.87 -3.01 13.89
C SER A 17 -10.22 -2.58 13.35
N GLU A 18 -10.55 -1.31 13.59
CA GLU A 18 -11.70 -0.65 12.99
C GLU A 18 -11.22 0.40 12.01
N HIS A 19 -11.88 0.44 10.86
CA HIS A 19 -11.60 1.36 9.79
C HIS A 19 -12.87 2.13 9.43
N GLN A 20 -12.73 3.43 9.24
CA GLN A 20 -13.74 4.28 8.63
C GLN A 20 -13.26 4.62 7.23
N VAL A 21 -14.04 4.25 6.21
CA VAL A 21 -13.75 4.51 4.80
C VAL A 21 -14.97 5.16 4.18
N GLU A 22 -14.88 6.42 3.74
CA GLU A 22 -16.02 7.16 3.16
C GLU A 22 -17.29 7.11 4.04
N GLY A 23 -17.11 7.16 5.37
CA GLY A 23 -18.19 7.10 6.36
C GLY A 23 -18.76 5.70 6.63
N GLN A 24 -18.22 4.66 5.97
CA GLN A 24 -18.54 3.26 6.27
C GLN A 24 -17.56 2.70 7.30
N ARG A 25 -18.09 2.08 8.35
CA ARG A 25 -17.29 1.39 9.37
C ARG A 25 -17.08 -0.06 8.99
N LEU A 26 -15.83 -0.48 8.95
CA LEU A 26 -15.39 -1.86 8.74
C LEU A 26 -14.64 -2.29 10.00
N SER A 27 -14.98 -3.47 10.54
CA SER A 27 -14.23 -4.11 11.62
C SER A 27 -13.61 -5.39 11.08
N CYS A 28 -12.31 -5.56 11.27
CA CYS A 28 -11.57 -6.72 10.79
C CYS A 28 -10.39 -7.06 11.71
N TYR A 29 -9.99 -8.34 11.67
CA TYR A 29 -8.75 -8.83 12.25
C TYR A 29 -7.69 -8.85 11.16
N CYS A 30 -6.84 -7.82 11.12
CA CYS A 30 -5.74 -7.75 10.17
C CYS A 30 -4.74 -8.87 10.49
N GLN A 31 -4.59 -9.82 9.57
CA GLN A 31 -3.63 -10.91 9.72
C GLN A 31 -2.20 -10.42 9.44
N PRO A 32 -1.17 -11.06 10.01
CA PRO A 32 0.22 -10.80 9.66
C PRO A 32 0.48 -10.91 8.15
N GLY A 33 1.16 -9.91 7.59
CA GLY A 33 1.43 -9.78 6.15
C GLY A 33 0.31 -9.12 5.35
N GLU A 34 -0.92 -9.01 5.85
CA GLU A 34 -1.98 -8.32 5.10
C GLU A 34 -1.65 -6.85 4.86
N MET A 35 -2.17 -6.35 3.75
CA MET A 35 -2.01 -4.97 3.35
C MET A 35 -3.31 -4.17 3.42
N LEU A 36 -3.09 -2.88 3.58
CA LEU A 36 -4.04 -1.78 3.45
C LEU A 36 -3.59 -0.95 2.25
N PHE A 37 -4.51 -0.57 1.37
CA PHE A 37 -4.26 0.41 0.30
C PHE A 37 -5.33 1.50 0.34
N ILE A 38 -4.90 2.74 0.56
CA ILE A 38 -5.75 3.93 0.61
C ILE A 38 -5.26 4.94 -0.44
N PRO A 39 -6.01 5.11 -1.54
CA PRO A 39 -5.76 6.15 -2.52
C PRO A 39 -5.95 7.58 -1.97
N PRO A 40 -5.32 8.59 -2.59
CA PRO A 40 -5.60 9.99 -2.31
C PRO A 40 -7.08 10.33 -2.51
N GLY A 41 -7.61 11.22 -1.67
CA GLY A 41 -9.00 11.67 -1.76
C GLY A 41 -10.00 10.80 -1.01
N ILE A 42 -9.56 9.66 -0.47
CA ILE A 42 -10.40 8.81 0.39
C ILE A 42 -10.34 9.31 1.84
N ASN A 43 -11.51 9.58 2.43
CA ASN A 43 -11.66 9.87 3.84
C ASN A 43 -11.47 8.59 4.64
N TYR A 44 -10.28 8.45 5.24
CA TYR A 44 -9.88 7.26 5.97
C TYR A 44 -9.46 7.58 7.41
N SER A 45 -9.94 6.77 8.36
CA SER A 45 -9.37 6.71 9.71
C SER A 45 -9.36 5.28 10.24
N SER A 46 -8.49 4.99 11.19
CA SER A 46 -8.34 3.67 11.79
C SER A 46 -8.17 3.75 13.30
N LEU A 47 -8.77 2.78 14.01
CA LEU A 47 -8.56 2.53 15.42
C LEU A 47 -8.03 1.11 15.57
N LEU A 48 -6.82 0.99 16.13
CA LEU A 48 -6.24 -0.28 16.54
C LEU A 48 -6.63 -0.52 18.00
N HIS A 49 -7.23 -1.67 18.29
CA HIS A 49 -7.58 -2.03 19.67
C HIS A 49 -6.37 -2.49 20.48
N GLU A 50 -5.33 -2.98 19.79
CA GLU A 50 -4.09 -3.48 20.36
C GLU A 50 -2.89 -2.89 19.60
N ALA A 51 -1.72 -2.89 20.22
CA ALA A 51 -0.50 -2.42 19.56
C ALA A 51 -0.14 -3.36 18.40
N GLY A 52 -0.04 -2.83 17.19
CA GLY A 52 0.36 -3.57 15.99
C GLY A 52 1.67 -3.05 15.40
N GLU A 53 2.43 -3.95 14.78
CA GLU A 53 3.61 -3.59 13.99
C GLU A 53 3.24 -3.56 12.50
N PHE A 54 3.46 -2.40 11.87
CA PHE A 54 3.19 -2.22 10.46
C PHE A 54 4.22 -1.29 9.82
N SER A 55 4.50 -1.56 8.55
CA SER A 55 5.29 -0.70 7.68
C SER A 55 4.34 0.15 6.83
N LEU A 56 4.62 1.45 6.70
CA LEU A 56 3.90 2.35 5.80
C LEU A 56 4.76 2.71 4.61
N LEU A 57 4.23 2.48 3.41
CA LEU A 57 4.81 2.93 2.16
C LEU A 57 3.95 4.07 1.59
N GLY A 58 4.60 5.20 1.33
CA GLY A 58 4.00 6.34 0.65
C GLY A 58 4.45 6.40 -0.80
N ILE A 59 3.51 6.51 -1.73
CA ILE A 59 3.80 6.82 -3.14
C ILE A 59 3.27 8.21 -3.45
N SER A 60 4.11 9.07 -4.04
CA SER A 60 3.66 10.39 -4.47
C SER A 60 2.61 10.28 -5.59
N PRO A 61 1.51 11.03 -5.54
CA PRO A 61 0.48 10.98 -6.59
C PRO A 61 1.02 11.31 -7.97
N GLN A 62 1.93 12.29 -8.07
CA GLN A 62 2.51 12.69 -9.35
C GLN A 62 3.29 11.55 -10.02
N TYR A 63 4.04 10.79 -9.23
CA TYR A 63 4.75 9.60 -9.73
C TYR A 63 3.78 8.49 -10.14
N PHE A 64 2.75 8.27 -9.33
CA PHE A 64 1.72 7.28 -9.62
C PHE A 64 1.01 7.59 -10.95
N GLU A 65 0.58 8.85 -11.12
CA GLU A 65 -0.05 9.35 -12.35
C GLU A 65 0.88 9.22 -13.56
N GLN A 66 2.16 9.56 -13.41
CA GLN A 66 3.15 9.41 -14.47
C GLN A 66 3.24 7.94 -14.93
N VAL A 67 3.45 7.00 -14.00
CA VAL A 67 3.56 5.58 -14.34
C VAL A 67 2.25 5.06 -14.93
N ALA A 68 1.10 5.50 -14.43
CA ALA A 68 -0.20 5.13 -14.98
C ALA A 68 -0.35 5.57 -16.45
N HIS A 69 -0.03 6.83 -16.75
CA HIS A 69 -0.07 7.36 -18.12
C HIS A 69 0.87 6.64 -19.08
N GLU A 70 2.05 6.23 -18.61
CA GLU A 70 3.02 5.47 -19.40
C GLU A 70 2.60 4.01 -19.62
N SER A 71 1.83 3.44 -18.67
CA SER A 71 1.52 2.00 -18.65
C SER A 71 0.19 1.64 -19.31
N ILE A 72 -0.85 2.48 -19.17
CA ILE A 72 -2.21 2.19 -19.66
C ILE A 72 -2.79 3.35 -20.46
N ARG A 73 -3.42 3.04 -21.60
CA ARG A 73 -4.08 4.02 -22.46
C ARG A 73 -5.58 4.09 -22.16
N VAL A 74 -5.92 4.58 -20.98
CA VAL A 74 -7.30 4.75 -20.53
C VAL A 74 -7.59 6.22 -20.19
N LYS A 75 -8.85 6.64 -20.33
CA LYS A 75 -9.25 8.04 -20.10
C LYS A 75 -9.42 8.37 -18.63
N GLN A 76 -9.83 7.39 -17.83
CA GLN A 76 -10.10 7.55 -16.42
C GLN A 76 -9.69 6.26 -15.70
N ILE A 77 -9.10 6.43 -14.52
CA ILE A 77 -8.71 5.34 -13.62
C ILE A 77 -9.39 5.65 -12.30
N GLU A 78 -10.11 4.68 -11.76
CA GLU A 78 -10.65 4.74 -10.41
C GLU A 78 -9.91 3.73 -9.53
N LEU A 79 -9.24 4.23 -8.50
CA LEU A 79 -8.52 3.40 -7.54
C LEU A 79 -9.46 2.99 -6.41
N ILE A 80 -9.49 1.70 -6.09
CA ILE A 80 -10.41 1.13 -5.10
C ILE A 80 -9.63 0.89 -3.80
N PRO A 81 -10.04 1.48 -2.65
CA PRO A 81 -9.40 1.21 -1.38
C PRO A 81 -9.61 -0.25 -0.96
N HIS A 82 -8.58 -0.86 -0.36
CA HIS A 82 -8.62 -2.25 0.09
C HIS A 82 -8.02 -2.36 1.50
N ILE A 83 -8.60 -3.20 2.35
CA ILE A 83 -8.21 -3.41 3.74
C ILE A 83 -8.16 -4.91 4.01
N GLY A 84 -7.11 -5.40 4.68
CA GLY A 84 -7.00 -6.80 5.07
C GLY A 84 -6.84 -7.75 3.89
N VAL A 85 -6.08 -7.33 2.86
CA VAL A 85 -5.84 -8.17 1.67
C VAL A 85 -4.45 -8.78 1.72
N ALA A 86 -4.33 -10.08 1.47
CA ALA A 86 -3.04 -10.72 1.29
C ALA A 86 -2.53 -10.51 -0.15
N ASP A 87 -1.49 -9.70 -0.32
CA ASP A 87 -0.82 -9.48 -1.60
C ASP A 87 0.68 -9.75 -1.48
N SER A 88 1.12 -10.86 -2.07
CA SER A 88 2.50 -11.33 -1.95
C SER A 88 3.51 -10.39 -2.63
N LEU A 89 3.14 -9.71 -3.72
CA LEU A 89 4.06 -8.81 -4.40
C LEU A 89 4.24 -7.53 -3.59
N VAL A 90 3.16 -6.97 -3.06
CA VAL A 90 3.22 -5.77 -2.20
C VAL A 90 4.04 -6.06 -0.94
N GLN A 91 3.83 -7.21 -0.30
CA GLN A 91 4.64 -7.65 0.85
C GLN A 91 6.13 -7.75 0.50
N GLN A 92 6.47 -8.43 -0.59
CA GLN A 92 7.87 -8.63 -1.01
C GLN A 92 8.56 -7.31 -1.34
N ILE A 93 7.87 -6.40 -2.03
CA ILE A 93 8.39 -5.06 -2.32
C ILE A 93 8.61 -4.27 -1.03
N GLY A 94 7.63 -4.28 -0.11
CA GLY A 94 7.76 -3.60 1.18
C GLY A 94 8.94 -4.11 2.00
N LEU A 95 9.11 -5.44 2.08
CA LEU A 95 10.25 -6.06 2.77
C LEU A 95 11.59 -5.69 2.12
N ALA A 96 11.66 -5.70 0.78
CA ALA A 96 12.87 -5.33 0.06
C ALA A 96 13.26 -3.86 0.29
N LEU A 97 12.30 -2.94 0.27
CA LEU A 97 12.51 -1.52 0.55
C LEU A 97 12.93 -1.31 2.02
N LYS A 98 12.25 -1.95 2.96
CA LYS A 98 12.59 -1.89 4.40
C LYS A 98 14.02 -2.36 4.65
N ALA A 99 14.40 -3.52 4.10
CA ALA A 99 15.74 -4.07 4.26
C ALA A 99 16.83 -3.15 3.67
N ASP A 100 16.58 -2.55 2.50
CA ASP A 100 17.53 -1.59 1.91
C ASP A 100 17.68 -0.34 2.78
N ILE A 101 16.58 0.23 3.28
CA ILE A 101 16.59 1.39 4.18
C ILE A 101 17.36 1.08 5.48
N GLU A 102 17.09 -0.06 6.12
CA GLU A 102 17.77 -0.52 7.34
C GLU A 102 19.27 -0.73 7.11
N ALA A 103 19.66 -1.21 5.92
CA ALA A 103 21.05 -1.36 5.51
C ALA A 103 21.73 -0.04 5.09
N LYS A 104 21.06 1.12 5.23
CA LYS A 104 21.51 2.45 4.81
C LYS A 104 21.59 2.64 3.29
N HIS A 105 20.64 2.07 2.56
CA HIS A 105 20.40 2.23 1.13
C HIS A 105 21.54 1.74 0.21
N PRO A 106 22.14 0.54 0.42
CA PRO A 106 23.23 0.03 -0.42
C PRO A 106 22.82 -0.23 -1.87
N ALA A 107 21.55 -0.57 -2.14
CA ALA A 107 21.06 -0.77 -3.51
C ALA A 107 20.84 0.57 -4.25
N GLY A 108 20.72 1.66 -3.49
CA GLY A 108 20.65 3.02 -4.00
C GLY A 108 19.30 3.40 -4.61
N ARG A 109 19.22 4.64 -5.09
CA ARG A 109 17.97 5.28 -5.55
C ARG A 109 17.26 4.52 -6.67
N MET A 110 18.01 4.03 -7.67
CA MET A 110 17.43 3.34 -8.84
C MET A 110 16.72 2.03 -8.46
N PHE A 111 17.18 1.35 -7.43
CA PHE A 111 16.52 0.14 -6.91
C PHE A 111 15.13 0.49 -6.36
N GLY A 112 15.06 1.51 -5.50
CA GLY A 112 13.79 1.98 -4.94
C GLY A 112 12.81 2.45 -6.02
N GLU A 113 13.28 3.21 -7.02
CA GLU A 113 12.44 3.65 -8.15
C GLU A 113 11.92 2.48 -8.99
N SER A 114 12.77 1.48 -9.25
CA SER A 114 12.37 0.29 -10.02
C SER A 114 11.27 -0.50 -9.31
N LEU A 115 11.42 -0.70 -7.99
CA LEU A 115 10.39 -1.35 -7.17
C LEU A 115 9.11 -0.52 -7.10
N ALA A 116 9.23 0.80 -6.96
CA ALA A 116 8.08 1.71 -6.96
C ALA A 116 7.31 1.65 -8.29
N THR A 117 7.99 1.63 -9.43
CA THR A 117 7.34 1.46 -10.75
C THR A 117 6.57 0.16 -10.83
N GLY A 118 7.22 -0.97 -10.47
CA GLY A 118 6.57 -2.27 -10.47
C GLY A 118 5.35 -2.33 -9.54
N LEU A 119 5.47 -1.72 -8.36
CA LEU A 119 4.38 -1.61 -7.39
C LEU A 119 3.21 -0.82 -7.95
N VAL A 120 3.43 0.35 -8.57
CA VAL A 120 2.35 1.15 -9.17
C VAL A 120 1.63 0.37 -10.26
N ILE A 121 2.37 -0.28 -11.16
CA ILE A 121 1.76 -1.10 -12.24
C ILE A 121 0.90 -2.22 -11.65
N HIS A 122 1.38 -2.88 -10.61
CA HIS A 122 0.61 -3.92 -9.93
C HIS A 122 -0.65 -3.39 -9.26
N LEU A 123 -0.55 -2.26 -8.55
CA LEU A 123 -1.70 -1.63 -7.90
C LEU A 123 -2.76 -1.19 -8.91
N LEU A 124 -2.35 -0.62 -10.03
CA LEU A 124 -3.25 -0.32 -11.14
C LEU A 124 -3.95 -1.59 -11.62
N LYS A 125 -3.22 -2.67 -11.83
CA LYS A 125 -3.79 -3.91 -12.36
C LYS A 125 -4.78 -4.60 -11.41
N GLN A 126 -4.51 -4.58 -10.11
CA GLN A 126 -5.29 -5.35 -9.12
C GLN A 126 -6.34 -4.52 -8.38
N TYR A 127 -6.11 -3.22 -8.22
CA TYR A 127 -6.91 -2.36 -7.33
C TYR A 127 -7.44 -1.12 -8.05
N SER A 128 -7.64 -1.21 -9.36
CA SER A 128 -8.31 -0.16 -10.12
C SER A 128 -9.32 -0.72 -11.12
N VAL A 129 -10.23 0.16 -11.53
CA VAL A 129 -11.14 -0.06 -12.65
C VAL A 129 -10.98 1.08 -13.67
N TRP A 130 -11.14 0.75 -14.94
CA TRP A 130 -10.95 1.65 -16.08
C TRP A 130 -11.91 1.34 -17.23
#